data_AF-A0A433K290-F1
#
_entry.id   AF-A0A433K290-F1
#
_cell.length_a   1.000
_cell.length_b   1.000
_cell.length_c   1.000
_cell.angle_alpha   90.00
_cell.angle_beta   90.00
_cell.angle_gamma   90.00
#
_symmetry.space_group_name_H-M   'P 1'
#
loop_
_entity.id
_entity.type
_entity.pdbx_description
1 polymer ?
#
loop_
_entity_poly.entity_id
_entity_poly.type
_entity_poly.pdbx_seq_one_letter_code
_entity_poly.pdbx_strand_id
1 'polypeptide(L)'
;MAEESNNSNKVFILGVICLVLSLGFLLFSLYILPFLLWDLAYDVPDMVTNMTSMLQDDYDYSSAGSKLIVWLVFFIPGLITGCISYYISNRLDKDSKL
;
A
#
# COMPACT_ATOMS: atom_id res chain seq x y z
N MET A 1 26.40 24.36 8.27
CA MET A 1 26.35 24.24 6.79
C MET A 1 26.34 22.81 6.26
N ALA A 2 26.91 21.80 6.95
CA ALA A 2 26.85 20.40 6.47
C ALA A 2 25.53 19.66 6.81
N GLU A 3 24.78 20.12 7.81
CA GLU A 3 23.60 19.40 8.33
C GLU A 3 22.35 19.50 7.42
N GLU A 4 22.20 20.61 6.70
CA GLU A 4 21.05 20.87 5.81
C GLU A 4 21.03 19.96 4.58
N SER A 5 22.18 19.76 3.93
CA SER A 5 22.29 18.89 2.74
C SER A 5 21.95 17.43 3.02
N ASN A 6 22.29 16.95 4.24
CA ASN A 6 22.06 15.57 4.62
C ASN A 6 20.57 15.30 4.89
N ASN A 7 19.86 16.28 5.47
CA ASN A 7 18.43 16.17 5.70
C ASN A 7 17.61 16.14 4.40
N SER A 8 17.94 16.98 3.42
CA SER A 8 17.25 16.95 2.11
C SER A 8 17.43 15.61 1.39
N ASN A 9 18.64 15.03 1.44
CA ASN A 9 18.91 13.70 0.88
C ASN A 9 18.13 12.60 1.61
N LYS A 10 18.02 12.66 2.94
CA LYS A 10 17.23 11.69 3.73
C LYS A 10 15.74 11.76 3.41
N VAL A 11 15.18 12.98 3.29
CA VAL A 11 13.77 13.20 2.95
C VAL A 11 13.47 12.72 1.53
N PHE A 12 14.39 12.95 0.59
CA PHE A 12 14.30 12.41 -0.77
C PHE A 12 14.28 10.87 -0.79
N ILE A 13 15.23 10.21 -0.11
CA ILE A 13 15.28 8.74 -0.02
C ILE A 13 14.00 8.19 0.62
N LEU A 14 13.50 8.83 1.68
CA LEU A 14 12.24 8.46 2.32
C LEU A 14 11.06 8.56 1.34
N GLY A 15 10.99 9.63 0.55
CA GLY A 15 9.95 9.82 -0.47
C GLY A 15 9.96 8.71 -1.54
N VAL A 16 11.15 8.31 -2.00
CA VAL A 16 11.33 7.20 -2.96
C VAL A 16 10.94 5.86 -2.36
N ILE A 17 11.37 5.55 -1.13
CA ILE A 17 10.98 4.31 -0.44
C ILE A 17 9.46 4.25 -0.26
N CYS A 18 8.85 5.36 0.15
CA CYS A 18 7.40 5.48 0.33
C CYS A 18 6.65 5.26 -1.01
N LEU A 19 7.21 5.76 -2.11
CA LEU A 19 6.68 5.54 -3.45
C LEU A 19 6.75 4.07 -3.86
N VAL A 20 7.90 3.43 -3.68
CA VAL A 20 8.10 2.01 -4.03
C VAL A 20 7.18 1.12 -3.20
N LEU A 21 7.06 1.39 -1.90
CA LEU A 21 6.11 0.69 -1.02
C LEU A 21 4.67 0.88 -1.47
N SER A 22 4.25 2.12 -1.76
CA SER A 22 2.92 2.42 -2.29
C SER A 22 2.61 1.62 -3.55
N LEU A 23 3.54 1.61 -4.49
CA LEU A 23 3.39 0.90 -5.75
C LEU A 23 3.30 -0.61 -5.54
N GLY A 24 4.14 -1.17 -4.65
CA GLY A 24 4.09 -2.58 -4.27
C GLY A 24 2.73 -2.96 -3.67
N PHE A 25 2.23 -2.19 -2.70
CA PHE A 25 0.93 -2.42 -2.07
C PHE A 25 -0.23 -2.26 -3.05
N LEU A 26 -0.20 -1.26 -3.94
CA LEU A 26 -1.24 -1.06 -4.95
C LEU A 26 -1.27 -2.17 -6.00
N LEU A 27 -0.10 -2.56 -6.51
CA LEU A 27 -0.01 -3.66 -7.48
C LEU A 27 -0.43 -4.99 -6.85
N PHE A 28 -0.03 -5.24 -5.59
CA PHE A 28 -0.48 -6.41 -4.85
C PHE A 28 -2.00 -6.41 -4.63
N SER A 29 -2.56 -5.26 -4.24
CA SER A 29 -4.00 -5.06 -4.09
C SER A 29 -4.75 -5.29 -5.41
N LEU A 30 -4.20 -4.87 -6.54
CA LEU A 30 -4.79 -5.11 -7.86
C LEU A 30 -4.64 -6.58 -8.30
N TYR A 31 -3.53 -7.22 -7.94
CA TYR A 31 -3.27 -8.64 -8.22
C TYR A 31 -4.26 -9.57 -7.52
N ILE A 32 -4.62 -9.29 -6.26
CA ILE A 32 -5.58 -10.12 -5.51
C ILE A 32 -7.05 -9.81 -5.86
N LEU A 33 -7.33 -8.66 -6.46
CA LEU A 33 -8.67 -8.22 -6.83
C LEU A 33 -9.47 -9.24 -7.67
N PRO A 34 -8.92 -9.82 -8.77
CA PRO A 34 -9.65 -10.83 -9.55
C PRO A 34 -9.95 -12.12 -8.78
N PHE A 35 -9.06 -12.57 -7.89
CA PHE A 35 -9.34 -13.67 -6.96
C PHE A 35 -10.51 -13.34 -6.04
N LEU A 36 -10.53 -12.13 -5.49
CA LEU A 36 -11.55 -11.73 -4.52
C LEU A 36 -12.93 -11.48 -5.15
N LEU A 37 -13.00 -10.96 -6.39
CA LEU A 37 -14.27 -10.70 -7.06
C LEU A 37 -14.86 -11.93 -7.76
N TRP A 38 -14.03 -12.73 -8.42
CA TRP A 38 -14.48 -13.82 -9.29
C TRP A 38 -14.08 -15.21 -8.81
N ASP A 39 -13.42 -15.33 -7.65
CA ASP A 39 -12.91 -16.60 -7.14
C ASP A 39 -12.01 -17.29 -8.18
N LEU A 40 -11.23 -16.48 -8.91
CA LEU A 40 -10.38 -16.98 -9.99
C LEU A 40 -9.33 -17.94 -9.40
N ALA A 41 -9.32 -19.18 -9.88
CA ALA A 41 -8.37 -20.19 -9.44
C ALA A 41 -6.97 -19.93 -10.05
N TYR A 42 -6.13 -19.23 -9.32
CA TYR A 42 -4.70 -19.09 -9.56
C TYR A 42 -3.95 -19.15 -8.23
N ASP A 43 -2.62 -19.18 -8.30
CA ASP A 43 -1.77 -19.29 -7.13
C ASP A 43 -1.71 -17.96 -6.37
N VAL A 44 -2.63 -17.81 -5.41
CA VAL A 44 -2.72 -16.65 -4.52
C VAL A 44 -1.94 -16.98 -3.25
N PRO A 45 -1.14 -16.04 -2.71
CA PRO A 45 -0.41 -16.28 -1.48
C PRO A 45 -1.34 -16.72 -0.32
N ASP A 46 -0.92 -17.76 0.40
CA ASP A 46 -1.66 -18.31 1.55
C ASP A 46 -2.00 -17.27 2.62
N MET A 47 -1.21 -16.19 2.71
CA MET A 47 -1.52 -15.07 3.59
C MET A 47 -2.90 -14.49 3.32
N VAL A 48 -3.29 -14.33 2.04
CA VAL A 48 -4.56 -13.72 1.63
C VAL A 48 -5.73 -14.65 1.95
N THR A 49 -5.58 -15.94 1.65
CA THR A 49 -6.60 -16.95 1.93
C THR A 49 -6.80 -17.13 3.43
N ASN A 50 -5.71 -17.19 4.21
CA ASN A 50 -5.76 -17.31 5.66
C ASN A 50 -6.37 -16.07 6.34
N MET A 51 -6.04 -14.86 5.89
CA MET A 51 -6.71 -13.65 6.41
C MET A 51 -8.21 -13.65 6.09
N THR A 52 -8.58 -14.14 4.90
CA THR A 52 -9.98 -14.21 4.47
C THR A 52 -10.75 -15.25 5.29
N SER A 53 -10.17 -16.43 5.56
CA SER A 53 -10.78 -17.46 6.40
C SER A 53 -10.90 -17.01 7.85
N MET A 54 -9.85 -16.38 8.43
CA MET A 54 -9.92 -15.82 9.78
C MET A 54 -11.08 -14.81 9.92
N LEU A 55 -11.30 -13.94 8.93
CA LEU A 55 -12.42 -13.00 8.94
C LEU A 55 -13.79 -13.69 8.84
N GLN A 56 -13.89 -14.80 8.12
CA GLN A 56 -15.15 -15.56 8.01
C GLN A 56 -15.41 -16.38 9.27
N ASP A 57 -14.40 -17.09 9.77
CA ASP A 57 -14.53 -18.07 10.84
C ASP A 57 -14.58 -17.42 12.23
N ASP A 58 -13.75 -16.40 12.49
CA ASP A 58 -13.64 -15.80 13.83
C ASP A 58 -14.59 -14.60 14.02
N TYR A 59 -14.93 -13.91 12.93
CA TYR A 59 -15.72 -12.67 12.97
C TYR A 59 -17.11 -12.79 12.34
N ASP A 60 -17.48 -13.99 11.84
CA ASP A 60 -18.76 -14.28 11.18
C ASP A 60 -19.11 -13.28 10.05
N TYR A 61 -18.07 -12.77 9.37
CA TYR A 61 -18.28 -11.91 8.22
C TYR A 61 -18.75 -12.71 7.01
N SER A 62 -19.68 -12.12 6.26
CA SER A 62 -20.06 -12.66 4.95
C SER A 62 -18.83 -12.83 4.05
N SER A 63 -18.78 -13.92 3.27
CA SER A 63 -17.71 -14.21 2.31
C SER A 63 -17.32 -13.00 1.44
N ALA A 64 -18.30 -12.24 0.94
CA ALA A 64 -18.02 -11.02 0.18
C ALA A 64 -17.40 -9.89 1.04
N GLY A 65 -17.86 -9.74 2.28
CA GLY A 65 -17.34 -8.74 3.23
C GLY A 65 -15.90 -9.02 3.63
N SER A 66 -15.57 -10.27 3.98
CA SER A 66 -14.21 -10.67 4.33
C SER A 66 -13.22 -10.40 3.21
N LYS A 67 -13.60 -10.76 1.97
CA LYS A 67 -12.79 -10.50 0.77
C LYS A 67 -12.54 -9.01 0.55
N LEU A 68 -13.56 -8.16 0.71
CA LEU A 68 -13.41 -6.70 0.60
C LEU A 68 -12.52 -6.12 1.70
N ILE A 69 -12.64 -6.60 2.94
CA ILE A 69 -11.82 -6.13 4.06
C ILE A 69 -10.34 -6.47 3.80
N VAL A 70 -10.03 -7.70 3.40
CA VAL A 70 -8.66 -8.11 3.06
C VAL A 70 -8.09 -7.24 1.94
N TRP A 71 -8.88 -6.96 0.91
CA TRP A 71 -8.47 -6.05 -0.16
C TRP A 71 -8.13 -4.65 0.35
N LEU A 72 -8.99 -4.07 1.19
CA LEU A 72 -8.82 -2.73 1.77
C LEU A 72 -7.56 -2.63 2.64
N VAL A 73 -7.20 -3.70 3.36
CA VAL A 73 -5.98 -3.74 4.19
C VAL A 73 -4.72 -3.53 3.37
N PHE A 74 -4.67 -3.94 2.10
CA PHE A 74 -3.54 -3.67 1.21
C PHE A 74 -3.71 -2.39 0.41
N PHE A 75 -4.94 -2.07 0.02
CA PHE A 75 -5.25 -0.89 -0.80
C PHE A 75 -5.03 0.43 -0.06
N ILE A 76 -5.55 0.54 1.17
CA ILE A 76 -5.52 1.78 1.95
C ILE A 76 -4.09 2.21 2.29
N PRO A 77 -3.22 1.35 2.84
CA PRO A 77 -1.82 1.71 3.10
C PRO A 77 -1.08 2.09 1.81
N GLY A 78 -1.39 1.43 0.70
CA GLY A 78 -0.85 1.78 -0.63
C GLY A 78 -1.22 3.20 -1.04
N LEU A 79 -2.48 3.60 -0.87
CA LEU A 79 -2.90 4.98 -1.14
C LEU A 79 -2.27 6.00 -0.18
N ILE A 80 -2.24 5.70 1.12
CA ILE A 80 -1.68 6.61 2.13
C ILE A 80 -0.21 6.88 1.83
N THR A 81 0.59 5.83 1.59
CA THR A 81 2.02 5.96 1.27
C THR A 81 2.24 6.71 -0.05
N GLY A 82 1.39 6.50 -1.06
CA GLY A 82 1.44 7.27 -2.31
C GLY A 82 1.21 8.76 -2.10
N CYS A 83 0.18 9.11 -1.31
CA CYS A 83 -0.12 10.50 -0.95
C CYS A 83 1.02 11.16 -0.17
N ILE A 84 1.62 10.43 0.78
CA ILE A 84 2.77 10.92 1.56
C ILE A 84 3.97 11.17 0.65
N SER A 85 4.27 10.26 -0.27
CA SER A 85 5.37 10.42 -1.23
C SER A 85 5.17 11.65 -2.13
N TYR A 86 3.94 11.87 -2.60
CA TYR A 86 3.60 13.06 -3.39
C TYR A 86 3.78 14.34 -2.57
N TYR A 87 3.31 14.35 -1.32
CA TYR A 87 3.48 15.50 -0.43
C TYR A 87 4.96 15.83 -0.19
N ILE A 88 5.79 14.82 0.08
CA ILE A 88 7.24 14.97 0.26
C ILE A 88 7.89 15.53 -1.00
N SER A 89 7.57 14.98 -2.17
CA SER A 89 8.15 15.41 -3.45
C SER A 89 7.80 16.86 -3.78
N ASN A 90 6.55 17.27 -3.53
CA ASN A 90 6.11 18.65 -3.75
C ASN A 90 6.73 19.64 -2.75
N ARG A 91 7.05 19.21 -1.52
CA ARG A 91 7.81 20.06 -0.58
C ARG A 91 9.24 20.28 -1.06
N LEU A 92 9.91 19.22 -1.54
CA LEU A 92 11.28 19.32 -2.07
C LEU A 92 11.36 20.25 -3.30
N ASP A 93 10.39 20.19 -4.22
CA ASP A 93 10.37 21.09 -5.39
C ASP A 93 10.21 22.57 -4.99
N LYS A 94 9.37 22.85 -3.98
CA LYS A 94 9.18 24.23 -3.47
C LYS A 94 10.42 24.77 -2.76
N ASP A 95 11.09 23.95 -1.96
CA ASP A 95 12.32 24.34 -1.26
C ASP A 95 13.48 24.56 -2.26
N SER A 96 13.44 23.96 -3.46
CA SER A 96 14.45 24.12 -4.51
C SER A 96 14.29 25.37 -5.41
N LYS A 97 13.13 26.05 -5.35
CA LYS A 97 12.77 27.21 -6.20
C LYS A 97 12.89 28.57 -5.50
N LEU A 98 13.38 28.60 -4.26
CA LEU A 98 13.70 29.81 -3.50
C LEU A 98 15.21 30.03 -3.46
#